data_AF-A0A4Y1VGP9-F1
#
_entry.id   AF-A0A4Y1VGP9-F1
#
_cell.length_a   1.000
_cell.length_b   1.000
_cell.length_c   1.000
_cell.angle_alpha   90.00
_cell.angle_beta   90.00
_cell.angle_gamma   90.00
#
_symmetry.space_group_name_H-M   'P 1'
#
loop_
_entity.id
_entity.type
_entity.pdbx_description
1 polymer ?
#
loop_
_entity_poly.entity_id
_entity_poly.type
_entity_poly.pdbx_seq_one_letter_code
_entity_poly.pdbx_strand_id
1 'polypeptide(L)'
;MNNTDKVYLIKWVGPFSYDELYNWEKKWLENNNENFNLYLLQGKRKYARKFSYYCGQTIRCVYRRLKDRDHHFKEIEHSDYSIWIGKFSNVVPNKTDINVVEKIITSELAELELGFENMMNEINFHPPVFDVYIINQWYHPIKNSEWKRIHYNSPANYIPDLMIYDSNSKEMKGTRKIRKLGILE
;
A
#
# COMPACT_ATOMS: atom_id res chain seq x y z
N MET A 1 8.95 -4.28 -28.01
CA MET A 1 7.63 -4.62 -27.44
C MET A 1 6.97 -3.30 -27.10
N ASN A 2 5.79 -3.01 -27.65
CA ASN A 2 5.01 -1.85 -27.20
C ASN A 2 4.60 -2.12 -25.75
N ASN A 3 5.33 -1.58 -24.79
CA ASN A 3 4.90 -1.64 -23.41
C ASN A 3 3.73 -0.66 -23.27
N THR A 4 2.52 -1.18 -23.32
CA THR A 4 1.32 -0.37 -23.07
C THR A 4 1.34 0.17 -21.65
N ASP A 5 1.15 1.47 -21.52
CA ASP A 5 0.96 2.17 -20.25
C ASP A 5 -0.07 1.48 -19.37
N LYS A 6 0.14 1.55 -18.06
CA LYS A 6 -0.72 0.87 -17.09
C LYS A 6 -1.39 1.85 -16.14
N VAL A 7 -2.69 1.66 -15.92
CA VAL A 7 -3.47 2.44 -14.96
C VAL A 7 -4.02 1.50 -13.89
N TYR A 8 -3.73 1.80 -12.63
CA TYR A 8 -4.17 1.02 -11.48
C TYR A 8 -4.91 1.91 -10.48
N LEU A 9 -6.12 1.52 -10.11
CA LEU A 9 -6.88 2.11 -9.02
C LEU A 9 -6.78 1.18 -7.81
N ILE A 10 -6.17 1.68 -6.74
CA ILE A 10 -5.94 0.92 -5.51
C ILE A 10 -6.83 1.47 -4.40
N LYS A 11 -7.68 0.60 -3.86
CA LYS A 11 -8.49 0.89 -2.67
C LYS A 11 -7.81 0.30 -1.44
N TRP A 12 -7.34 1.19 -0.58
CA TRP A 12 -6.73 0.87 0.70
C TRP A 12 -7.76 0.90 1.80
N VAL A 13 -7.71 -0.07 2.70
CA VAL A 13 -8.53 -0.15 3.90
C VAL A 13 -7.61 -0.28 5.10
N GLY A 14 -7.90 0.47 6.16
CA GLY A 14 -7.10 0.49 7.39
C GLY A 14 -7.26 1.80 8.13
N PRO A 15 -6.41 2.11 9.12
CA PRO A 15 -5.39 1.20 9.66
C PRO A 15 -6.04 0.11 10.53
N PHE A 16 -5.38 -1.04 10.62
CA PHE A 16 -5.74 -2.16 11.47
C PHE A 16 -4.60 -2.51 12.43
N SER A 17 -4.95 -3.00 13.63
CA SER A 17 -4.14 -4.00 14.33
C SER A 17 -4.24 -5.37 13.64
N TYR A 18 -3.36 -6.31 13.98
CA TYR A 18 -3.39 -7.66 13.36
C TYR A 18 -4.69 -8.40 13.66
N ASP A 19 -5.19 -8.35 14.90
CA ASP A 19 -6.41 -9.08 15.27
C ASP A 19 -7.64 -8.47 14.60
N GLU A 20 -7.70 -7.15 14.45
CA GLU A 20 -8.75 -6.49 13.66
C GLU A 20 -8.66 -6.88 12.18
N LEU A 21 -7.47 -6.88 11.59
CA LEU A 21 -7.24 -7.32 10.21
C LEU A 21 -7.70 -8.76 10.00
N TYR A 22 -7.29 -9.67 10.89
CA TYR A 22 -7.64 -11.09 10.80
C TYR A 22 -9.17 -11.28 10.73
N ASN A 23 -9.89 -10.66 11.66
CA ASN A 23 -11.34 -10.77 11.72
C ASN A 23 -12.02 -10.07 10.53
N TRP A 24 -11.54 -8.88 10.16
CA TRP A 24 -12.14 -8.09 9.09
C TRP A 24 -11.93 -8.73 7.72
N GLU A 25 -10.69 -9.10 7.37
CA GLU A 25 -10.38 -9.69 6.06
C GLU A 25 -11.03 -11.07 5.91
N LYS A 26 -11.07 -11.88 6.98
CA LYS A 26 -11.78 -13.16 6.96
C LYS A 26 -13.27 -12.98 6.66
N LYS A 27 -13.94 -12.06 7.37
CA LYS A 27 -15.35 -11.73 7.11
C LYS A 27 -15.57 -11.13 5.72
N TRP A 28 -14.63 -10.31 5.24
CA TRP A 28 -14.69 -9.75 3.88
C TRP A 28 -14.71 -10.88 2.85
N LEU A 29 -13.80 -11.85 2.96
CA LEU A 29 -13.69 -12.99 2.03
C LEU A 29 -14.90 -13.92 2.06
N GLU A 30 -15.54 -14.08 3.21
CA GLU A 30 -16.79 -14.85 3.31
C GLU A 30 -17.93 -14.18 2.53
N ASN A 31 -17.94 -12.84 2.45
CA ASN A 31 -18.99 -12.07 1.78
C ASN A 31 -18.62 -11.63 0.35
N ASN A 32 -17.34 -11.69 -0.01
CA ASN A 32 -16.80 -11.18 -1.27
C ASN A 32 -15.76 -12.17 -1.79
N ASN A 33 -15.82 -12.52 -3.07
CA ASN A 33 -14.82 -13.38 -3.71
C ASN A 33 -13.60 -12.59 -4.23
N GLU A 34 -13.18 -11.55 -3.49
CA GLU A 34 -12.12 -10.63 -3.87
C GLU A 34 -11.03 -10.57 -2.80
N ASN A 35 -9.77 -10.70 -3.24
CA ASN A 35 -8.61 -10.64 -2.35
C ASN A 35 -8.00 -9.24 -2.30
N PHE A 36 -7.28 -8.97 -1.20
CA PHE A 36 -6.33 -7.87 -1.12
C PHE A 36 -4.96 -8.37 -1.53
N ASN A 37 -4.26 -7.59 -2.35
CA ASN A 37 -2.99 -8.01 -2.97
C ASN A 37 -1.79 -7.23 -2.46
N LEU A 38 -2.03 -6.09 -1.81
CA LEU A 38 -1.01 -5.20 -1.29
C LEU A 38 -1.25 -4.97 0.20
N TYR A 39 -0.21 -4.66 0.94
CA TYR A 39 -0.33 -4.19 2.31
C TYR A 39 0.81 -3.26 2.67
N LEU A 40 0.52 -2.35 3.59
CA LEU A 40 1.49 -1.43 4.15
C LEU A 40 1.60 -1.70 5.65
N LEU A 41 2.82 -1.77 6.15
CA LEU A 41 3.11 -1.84 7.57
C LEU A 41 3.87 -0.58 7.98
N GLN A 42 3.53 -0.06 9.13
CA GLN A 42 4.37 0.86 9.88
C GLN A 42 4.44 0.38 11.31
N GLY A 43 5.61 0.42 11.92
CA GLY A 43 5.77 0.13 13.33
C GLY A 43 7.22 0.26 13.77
N LYS A 44 7.48 0.18 15.08
CA LYS A 44 8.85 0.23 15.60
C LYS A 44 9.42 -1.17 15.70
N ARG A 45 10.63 -1.34 15.18
CA ARG A 45 11.45 -2.51 15.52
C ARG A 45 11.83 -2.47 16.99
N LYS A 46 12.10 -3.64 17.59
CA LYS A 46 12.51 -3.73 18.99
C LYS A 46 13.69 -2.79 19.26
N TYR A 47 13.54 -1.95 20.29
CA TYR A 47 14.52 -0.94 20.71
C TYR A 47 14.77 0.22 19.72
N ALA A 48 14.06 0.30 18.60
CA ALA A 48 14.18 1.39 17.65
C ALA A 48 13.45 2.65 18.16
N ARG A 49 14.06 3.81 17.93
CA ARG A 49 13.43 5.12 18.22
C ARG A 49 12.53 5.59 17.08
N LYS A 50 12.89 5.26 15.84
CA LYS A 50 12.18 5.63 14.61
C LYS A 50 11.23 4.52 14.18
N PHE A 51 10.18 4.90 13.45
CA PHE A 51 9.30 3.94 12.78
C PHE A 51 10.00 3.36 11.55
N SER A 52 9.68 2.10 11.27
CA SER A 52 10.05 1.40 10.06
C SER A 52 8.80 1.07 9.24
N TYR A 53 8.96 1.04 7.93
CA TYR A 53 7.87 0.95 6.96
C TYR A 53 8.09 -0.22 6.01
N TYR A 54 7.02 -0.86 5.57
CA TYR A 54 7.08 -1.97 4.62
C TYR A 54 5.92 -1.90 3.66
N CYS A 55 6.20 -1.98 2.36
CA CYS A 55 5.19 -2.23 1.35
C CYS A 55 5.33 -3.67 0.87
N GLY A 56 4.30 -4.47 1.06
CA GLY A 56 4.31 -5.86 0.71
C GLY A 56 3.18 -6.24 -0.23
N GLN A 57 3.31 -7.44 -0.77
CA GLN A 57 2.33 -8.01 -1.68
C GLN A 57 2.03 -9.49 -1.39
N THR A 58 0.88 -9.95 -1.87
CA THR A 58 0.42 -11.33 -1.70
C THR A 58 -0.60 -11.71 -2.78
N ILE A 59 -0.66 -13.02 -3.11
CA ILE A 59 -1.76 -13.63 -3.88
C ILE A 59 -2.70 -14.46 -2.98
N ARG A 60 -2.37 -14.54 -1.69
CA ARG A 60 -3.18 -15.11 -0.60
C ARG A 60 -3.75 -13.97 0.24
N CYS A 61 -4.58 -14.27 1.25
CA CYS A 61 -5.03 -13.28 2.23
C CYS A 61 -3.85 -12.64 2.99
N VAL A 62 -3.92 -11.34 3.26
CA VAL A 62 -2.87 -10.58 3.94
C VAL A 62 -2.63 -11.12 5.35
N TYR A 63 -3.67 -11.37 6.13
CA TYR A 63 -3.50 -11.89 7.51
C TYR A 63 -2.68 -13.19 7.53
N ARG A 64 -2.82 -14.07 6.53
CA ARG A 64 -2.02 -15.30 6.41
C ARG A 64 -0.58 -14.99 6.04
N ARG A 65 -0.38 -14.07 5.08
CA ARG A 65 0.96 -13.65 4.65
C ARG A 65 1.77 -13.09 5.81
N LEU A 66 1.17 -12.25 6.65
CA LEU A 66 1.86 -11.65 7.79
C LEU A 66 2.34 -12.66 8.85
N LYS A 67 1.78 -13.89 8.86
CA LYS A 67 2.19 -14.98 9.76
C LYS A 67 3.25 -15.91 9.20
N ASP A 68 3.66 -15.74 7.94
CA ASP A 68 4.74 -16.52 7.34
C ASP A 68 6.00 -16.48 8.23
N ARG A 69 6.78 -17.56 8.22
CA ARG A 69 7.90 -17.77 9.15
C ARG A 69 8.87 -16.58 9.18
N ASP A 70 9.26 -16.11 8.01
CA ASP A 70 10.34 -15.12 7.83
C ASP A 70 9.79 -13.73 7.45
N HIS A 71 8.56 -13.41 7.89
CA HIS A 71 7.93 -12.14 7.56
C HIS A 71 8.38 -11.01 8.50
N HIS A 72 8.78 -9.85 7.95
CA HIS A 72 9.23 -8.67 8.71
C HIS A 72 8.22 -8.14 9.74
N PHE A 73 6.94 -8.48 9.60
CA PHE A 73 5.92 -8.14 10.59
C PHE A 73 6.28 -8.64 12.02
N LYS A 74 7.05 -9.72 12.13
CA LYS A 74 7.52 -10.25 13.43
C LYS A 74 8.64 -9.43 14.07
N GLU A 75 9.28 -8.56 13.30
CA GLU A 75 10.33 -7.66 13.80
C GLU A 75 9.76 -6.43 14.49
N ILE A 76 8.47 -6.13 14.24
CA ILE A 76 7.75 -5.00 14.79
C ILE A 76 7.25 -5.34 16.20
N GLU A 77 7.45 -4.42 17.14
CA GLU A 77 6.94 -4.53 18.50
C GLU A 77 5.41 -4.37 18.51
N HIS A 78 4.72 -5.28 19.20
CA HIS A 78 3.27 -5.52 19.04
C HIS A 78 2.32 -4.42 19.56
N SER A 79 2.82 -3.27 20.01
CA SER A 79 2.02 -2.21 20.65
C SER A 79 1.87 -0.92 19.85
N ASP A 80 2.72 -0.65 18.85
CA ASP A 80 2.76 0.63 18.13
C ASP A 80 2.97 0.40 16.62
N TYR A 81 1.95 -0.18 15.97
CA TYR A 81 1.95 -0.43 14.53
C TYR A 81 0.60 -0.14 13.85
N SER A 82 0.65 0.09 12.54
CA SER A 82 -0.54 0.22 11.70
C SER A 82 -0.41 -0.66 10.44
N ILE A 83 -1.51 -1.32 10.08
CA ILE A 83 -1.60 -2.15 8.87
C ILE A 83 -2.66 -1.57 7.93
N TRP A 84 -2.30 -1.35 6.67
CA TRP A 84 -3.26 -1.08 5.60
C TRP A 84 -3.24 -2.22 4.60
N ILE A 85 -4.38 -2.56 4.01
CA ILE A 85 -4.49 -3.56 2.94
C ILE A 85 -5.08 -2.92 1.69
N GLY A 86 -4.48 -3.21 0.53
CA GLY A 86 -4.82 -2.61 -0.76
C GLY A 86 -5.33 -3.64 -1.75
N LYS A 87 -6.40 -3.30 -2.47
CA LYS A 87 -6.92 -4.10 -3.59
C LYS A 87 -7.00 -3.27 -4.86
N PHE A 88 -6.82 -3.94 -6.00
CA PHE A 88 -7.07 -3.37 -7.30
C PHE A 88 -8.58 -3.32 -7.53
N SER A 89 -9.10 -2.17 -7.99
CA SER A 89 -10.55 -2.02 -8.21
C SER A 89 -10.96 -1.76 -9.66
N ASN A 90 -10.01 -1.53 -10.55
CA ASN A 90 -10.28 -1.35 -11.98
C ASN A 90 -9.82 -2.54 -12.85
N VAL A 91 -9.06 -3.48 -12.29
CA VAL A 91 -8.54 -4.66 -12.99
C VAL A 91 -8.51 -5.87 -12.05
N VAL A 92 -8.56 -7.08 -12.62
CA VAL A 92 -8.18 -8.31 -11.93
C VAL A 92 -6.66 -8.46 -12.10
N PRO A 93 -5.84 -8.26 -11.06
CA PRO A 93 -4.40 -8.17 -11.21
C PRO A 93 -3.78 -9.55 -11.38
N ASN A 94 -2.82 -9.68 -12.29
CA ASN A 94 -1.88 -10.81 -12.29
C ASN A 94 -0.65 -10.49 -11.42
N LYS A 95 0.25 -11.45 -11.25
CA LYS A 95 1.45 -11.28 -10.42
C LYS A 95 2.34 -10.12 -10.89
N THR A 96 2.42 -9.86 -12.18
CA THR A 96 3.18 -8.74 -12.74
C THR A 96 2.56 -7.40 -12.35
N ASP A 97 1.23 -7.27 -12.44
CA ASP A 97 0.54 -6.04 -12.02
C ASP A 97 0.79 -5.74 -10.53
N ILE A 98 0.69 -6.76 -9.67
CA ILE A 98 0.95 -6.61 -8.22
C ILE A 98 2.40 -6.20 -7.96
N ASN A 99 3.37 -6.86 -8.61
CA ASN A 99 4.78 -6.53 -8.49
C ASN A 99 5.08 -5.09 -8.93
N VAL A 100 4.45 -4.62 -10.00
CA VAL A 100 4.66 -3.26 -10.54
C VAL A 100 4.19 -2.22 -9.55
N VAL A 101 2.97 -2.37 -9.01
CA VAL A 101 2.43 -1.42 -8.03
C VAL A 101 3.23 -1.43 -6.73
N GLU A 102 3.58 -2.62 -6.21
CA GLU A 102 4.42 -2.73 -5.01
C GLU A 102 5.78 -2.03 -5.21
N LYS A 103 6.43 -2.22 -6.36
CA LYS A 103 7.71 -1.55 -6.67
C LYS A 103 7.58 -0.04 -6.67
N ILE A 104 6.61 0.51 -7.40
CA ILE A 104 6.45 1.97 -7.49
C ILE A 104 6.17 2.59 -6.12
N ILE A 105 5.30 1.95 -5.32
CA ILE A 105 5.00 2.43 -3.96
C ILE A 105 6.24 2.33 -3.07
N THR A 106 7.00 1.23 -3.18
CA THR A 106 8.24 1.04 -2.40
C THR A 106 9.30 2.08 -2.79
N SER A 107 9.49 2.36 -4.08
CA SER A 107 10.41 3.39 -4.57
C SER A 107 10.01 4.78 -4.09
N GLU A 108 8.73 5.16 -4.20
CA GLU A 108 8.21 6.43 -3.66
C GLU A 108 8.54 6.57 -2.17
N LEU A 109 8.18 5.57 -1.37
CA LEU A 109 8.42 5.59 0.07
C LEU A 109 9.91 5.68 0.40
N ALA A 110 10.77 4.94 -0.30
CA ALA A 110 12.19 4.87 -0.01
C ALA A 110 12.98 6.08 -0.49
N GLU A 111 12.76 6.52 -1.73
CA GLU A 111 13.58 7.53 -2.39
C GLU A 111 13.10 8.96 -2.15
N LEU A 112 11.79 9.15 -1.94
CA LEU A 112 11.17 10.48 -1.91
C LEU A 112 10.63 10.86 -0.52
N GLU A 113 10.15 9.90 0.27
CA GLU A 113 9.43 10.20 1.52
C GLU A 113 10.22 9.91 2.79
N LEU A 114 10.72 8.68 2.93
CA LEU A 114 11.16 8.13 4.21
C LEU A 114 12.65 7.82 4.27
N GLY A 115 13.32 7.61 3.15
CA GLY A 115 14.69 7.10 3.12
C GLY A 115 14.77 5.58 3.24
N PHE A 116 15.72 4.98 2.52
CA PHE A 116 15.95 3.53 2.50
C PHE A 116 16.16 2.94 3.89
N GLU A 117 16.79 3.67 4.80
CA GLU A 117 17.09 3.20 6.16
C GLU A 117 15.85 3.02 7.04
N ASN A 118 14.74 3.66 6.68
CA ASN A 118 13.46 3.52 7.38
C ASN A 118 12.55 2.48 6.69
N MET A 119 12.98 1.88 5.57
CA MET A 119 12.28 0.79 4.90
C MET A 119 12.75 -0.57 5.43
N MET A 120 11.80 -1.50 5.62
CA MET A 120 12.07 -2.91 5.92
C MET A 120 12.18 -3.75 4.65
N ASN A 121 11.75 -3.23 3.51
CA ASN A 121 11.97 -3.87 2.21
C ASN A 121 13.47 -3.96 1.94
N GLU A 122 13.97 -5.13 1.54
CA GLU A 122 15.37 -5.30 1.13
C GLU A 122 15.54 -5.24 -0.40
N ILE A 123 14.43 -5.34 -1.14
CA ILE A 123 14.36 -5.40 -2.60
C ILE A 123 13.17 -4.57 -3.10
N ASN A 124 12.98 -4.51 -4.43
CA ASN A 124 11.85 -3.84 -5.10
C ASN A 124 11.90 -2.30 -5.13
N PHE A 125 13.09 -1.70 -5.03
CA PHE A 125 13.28 -0.25 -5.20
C PHE A 125 13.38 0.21 -6.66
N HIS A 126 13.35 -0.71 -7.63
CA HIS A 126 13.53 -0.35 -9.04
C HIS A 126 12.18 -0.35 -9.77
N PRO A 127 11.74 0.81 -10.30
CA PRO A 127 10.47 0.95 -11.00
C PRO A 127 10.48 0.25 -12.38
N PRO A 128 9.32 0.06 -13.03
CA PRO A 128 9.21 -0.64 -14.31
C PRO A 128 9.83 0.11 -15.50
N VAL A 129 9.81 -0.52 -16.67
CA VAL A 129 10.29 0.03 -17.96
C VAL A 129 9.15 0.56 -18.85
N PHE A 130 8.05 0.98 -18.23
CA PHE A 130 6.88 1.53 -18.89
C PHE A 130 6.13 2.45 -17.95
N ASP A 131 5.30 3.31 -18.52
CA ASP A 131 4.61 4.34 -17.75
C ASP A 131 3.48 3.73 -16.94
N VAL A 132 3.36 4.19 -15.69
CA VAL A 132 2.39 3.66 -14.74
C VAL A 132 1.71 4.77 -13.99
N TYR A 133 0.39 4.68 -13.92
CA TYR A 133 -0.50 5.61 -13.26
C TYR A 133 -1.19 4.87 -12.11
N ILE A 134 -1.04 5.36 -10.89
CA ILE A 134 -1.63 4.77 -9.69
C ILE A 134 -2.52 5.82 -9.02
N ILE A 135 -3.78 5.47 -8.81
CA ILE A 135 -4.72 6.28 -8.03
C ILE A 135 -4.99 5.54 -6.73
N ASN A 136 -4.67 6.15 -5.59
CA ASN A 136 -4.84 5.58 -4.26
C ASN A 136 -6.07 6.20 -3.58
N GLN A 137 -6.99 5.35 -3.11
CA GLN A 137 -8.15 5.75 -2.33
C GLN A 137 -8.11 5.08 -0.96
N TRP A 138 -8.38 5.83 0.11
CA TRP A 138 -8.17 5.38 1.50
C TRP A 138 -9.50 5.31 2.25
N TYR A 139 -9.85 4.14 2.78
CA TYR A 139 -11.15 3.88 3.40
C TYR A 139 -11.05 3.40 4.84
N HIS A 140 -12.02 3.81 5.65
CA HIS A 140 -12.21 3.30 7.01
C HIS A 140 -12.90 1.93 7.00
N PRO A 141 -12.40 0.91 7.73
CA PRO A 141 -12.91 -0.46 7.67
C PRO A 141 -14.36 -0.59 8.15
N ILE A 142 -14.77 0.25 9.10
CA ILE A 142 -16.12 0.27 9.66
C ILE A 142 -17.06 1.27 8.97
N LYS A 143 -16.60 2.50 8.69
CA LYS A 143 -17.50 3.60 8.27
C LYS A 143 -17.88 3.57 6.80
N ASN A 144 -17.32 2.64 6.01
CA ASN A 144 -17.47 2.54 4.56
C ASN A 144 -17.34 3.91 3.85
N SER A 145 -16.45 4.75 4.37
CA SER A 145 -16.25 6.12 3.94
C SER A 145 -14.76 6.39 3.80
N GLU A 146 -14.40 7.29 2.90
CA GLU A 146 -13.03 7.74 2.78
C GLU A 146 -12.50 8.30 4.10
N TRP A 147 -11.24 7.99 4.39
CA TRP A 147 -10.59 8.34 5.64
C TRP A 147 -10.15 9.81 5.62
N LYS A 148 -10.87 10.66 6.37
CA LYS A 148 -10.62 12.11 6.38
C LYS A 148 -9.45 12.57 7.26
N ARG A 149 -8.98 11.73 8.20
CA ARG A 149 -7.93 12.10 9.18
C ARG A 149 -6.98 10.94 9.48
N ILE A 150 -6.00 10.73 8.61
CA ILE A 150 -4.98 9.68 8.78
C ILE A 150 -3.90 10.19 9.75
N HIS A 151 -3.48 9.37 10.72
CA HIS A 151 -2.41 9.73 11.66
C HIS A 151 -1.09 10.03 10.94
N TYR A 152 -0.38 11.10 11.32
CA TYR A 152 0.75 11.66 10.54
C TYR A 152 1.84 10.64 10.15
N ASN A 153 2.18 9.70 11.04
CA ASN A 153 3.19 8.65 10.77
C ASN A 153 2.67 7.44 9.97
N SER A 154 1.38 7.39 9.62
CA SER A 154 0.82 6.30 8.84
C SER A 154 1.42 6.27 7.43
N PRO A 155 1.71 5.08 6.86
CA PRO A 155 2.14 4.94 5.46
C PRO A 155 1.22 5.70 4.48
N ALA A 156 -0.07 5.72 4.79
CA ALA A 156 -1.10 6.38 3.99
C ALA A 156 -1.00 7.91 3.90
N ASN A 157 -0.19 8.55 4.75
CA ASN A 157 0.08 9.99 4.64
C ASN A 157 1.26 10.31 3.72
N TYR A 158 2.14 9.35 3.47
CA TYR A 158 3.30 9.53 2.60
C TYR A 158 2.95 9.20 1.14
N ILE A 159 2.11 8.19 0.91
CA ILE A 159 1.73 7.77 -0.43
C ILE A 159 0.76 8.80 -1.06
N PRO A 160 1.09 9.38 -2.24
CA PRO A 160 0.19 10.28 -2.94
C PRO A 160 -1.13 9.61 -3.38
N ASP A 161 -2.22 10.38 -3.39
CA ASP A 161 -3.51 9.95 -3.93
C ASP A 161 -3.44 9.71 -5.45
N LEU A 162 -2.56 10.41 -6.18
CA LEU A 162 -2.24 10.15 -7.58
C LEU A 162 -0.73 10.10 -7.77
N MET A 163 -0.24 9.05 -8.39
CA MET A 163 1.16 8.83 -8.75
C MET A 163 1.26 8.49 -10.23
N ILE A 164 2.23 9.07 -10.92
CA ILE A 164 2.53 8.85 -12.33
C ILE A 164 4.03 8.61 -12.40
N TYR A 165 4.41 7.42 -12.84
CA TYR A 165 5.78 7.09 -13.16
C TYR A 165 5.98 7.19 -14.67
N ASP A 166 6.92 8.04 -15.08
CA ASP A 166 7.36 8.18 -16.47
C ASP A 166 8.65 7.38 -16.64
N SER A 167 8.58 6.32 -17.44
CA SER A 167 9.67 5.36 -17.60
C SER A 167 10.83 5.87 -18.45
N ASN A 168 10.59 6.87 -19.29
CA ASN A 168 11.63 7.47 -20.15
C ASN A 168 12.52 8.40 -19.34
N SER A 169 11.91 9.29 -18.55
CA SER A 169 12.60 10.25 -17.70
C SER A 169 12.97 9.67 -16.32
N LYS A 170 12.34 8.56 -15.93
CA LYS A 170 12.41 7.96 -14.58
C LYS A 170 11.90 8.89 -13.49
N GLU A 171 10.97 9.77 -13.83
CA GLU A 171 10.39 10.74 -12.90
C GLU A 171 9.09 10.20 -12.27
N MET A 172 8.91 10.52 -10.99
CA MET A 172 7.64 10.39 -10.28
C MET A 172 6.92 11.75 -10.25
N LYS A 173 5.68 11.79 -10.72
CA LYS A 173 4.79 12.96 -10.74
C LYS A 173 3.49 12.61 -10.02
N GLY A 174 2.79 13.58 -9.45
CA GLY A 174 1.55 13.25 -8.74
C GLY A 174 0.93 14.38 -7.95
N THR A 175 -0.13 14.05 -7.22
CA THR A 175 -0.69 14.91 -6.18
C THR A 175 -0.89 14.13 -4.89
N ARG A 176 -0.46 14.73 -3.77
CA ARG A 176 -0.60 14.15 -2.44
C ARG A 176 -2.06 13.91 -2.07
N LYS A 177 -2.92 14.86 -2.41
CA LYS A 177 -4.34 14.82 -2.08
C LYS A 177 -5.17 15.25 -3.27
N ILE A 178 -6.14 14.43 -3.67
CA ILE A 178 -7.10 14.81 -4.69
C ILE A 178 -8.11 15.79 -4.07
N ARG A 179 -8.28 16.95 -4.71
CA ARG A 179 -9.18 17.99 -4.22
C ARG A 179 -10.62 17.70 -4.65
N LYS A 180 -11.58 17.83 -3.71
CA LYS A 180 -13.01 17.85 -4.04
C LYS A 180 -13.32 19.07 -4.92
N LEU A 181 -13.88 18.82 -6.11
CA LEU A 181 -14.28 19.88 -7.05
C LEU A 181 -15.74 20.32 -6.87
N GLY A 182 -16.65 19.39 -6.59
CA GLY A 182 -18.07 19.67 -6.46
C GLY A 182 -18.87 18.42 -6.11
N ILE A 183 -20.18 18.52 -6.16
CA ILE A 183 -21.12 17.40 -6.17
C ILE A 183 -21.90 17.56 -7.47
N LEU A 184 -21.94 16.52 -8.30
CA LEU A 184 -22.84 16.48 -9.44
C LEU A 184 -24.14 15.84 -8.96
N GLU A 185 -25.26 16.51 -9.22
CA GLU A 185 -26.62 16.00 -8.98
C GLU A 185 -27.16 15.29 -10.22
#